data_AF-A0A929I252-F1
#
_entry.id   AF-A0A929I252-F1
#
_cell.length_a   1.000
_cell.length_b   1.000
_cell.length_c   1.000
_cell.angle_alpha   90.00
_cell.angle_beta   90.00
_cell.angle_gamma   90.00
#
_symmetry.space_group_name_H-M   'P 1'
#
loop_
_entity.id
_entity.type
_entity.pdbx_description
1 polymer ?
#
loop_
_entity_poly.entity_id
_entity_poly.type
_entity_poly.pdbx_seq_one_letter_code
_entity_poly.pdbx_strand_id
1 'polypeptide(L)'
;MTLNGRAKPHLKVMQSNFKLLMNRFNYGVLFIPPALTVLLWIIMAAGVVNPAKPPLEIAAVVVCGLFMLIAVVRFIVSRHVFFLWSTALFLLILSREIHFEGSDEAIFIGLVILLGIVLLKYDRFKAYLDNPWVVNLLVTGFFTYFLSQTVDQRWWRGFPGEEIVFVSLEETLELAGHCMIGFAGAFCRVIGPAV
;
A
#
# COMPACT_ATOMS: atom_id res chain seq x y z
N MET A 1 22.01 -9.91 -30.91
CA MET A 1 21.07 -10.49 -29.92
C MET A 1 20.04 -9.42 -29.60
N THR A 2 18.77 -9.59 -29.99
CA THR A 2 17.76 -8.54 -29.89
C THR A 2 17.28 -8.33 -28.45
N LEU A 3 16.89 -7.11 -28.08
CA LEU A 3 16.29 -6.77 -26.77
C LEU A 3 15.12 -7.73 -26.42
N ASN A 4 14.35 -8.15 -27.43
CA ASN A 4 13.28 -9.13 -27.31
C ASN A 4 13.74 -10.53 -26.83
N GLY A 5 14.98 -10.93 -27.10
CA GLY A 5 15.54 -12.20 -26.63
C GLY A 5 15.82 -12.22 -25.11
N ARG A 6 16.16 -11.06 -24.52
CA ARG A 6 16.45 -10.93 -23.09
C ARG A 6 15.20 -10.67 -22.24
N ALA A 7 14.18 -9.99 -22.78
CA ALA A 7 12.98 -9.64 -22.02
C ALA A 7 12.05 -10.83 -21.74
N LYS A 8 11.91 -11.77 -22.70
CA LYS A 8 11.03 -12.94 -22.58
C LYS A 8 11.27 -13.81 -21.33
N PRO A 9 12.51 -14.17 -20.94
CA PRO A 9 12.73 -14.95 -19.73
C PRO A 9 12.35 -14.19 -18.46
N HIS A 10 12.65 -12.89 -18.37
CA HIS A 10 12.30 -12.08 -17.21
C HIS A 10 10.78 -11.97 -17.01
N LEU A 11 10.02 -11.77 -18.08
CA LEU A 11 8.56 -11.73 -18.00
C LEU A 11 7.97 -13.05 -17.48
N LYS A 12 8.48 -14.19 -17.94
CA LYS A 12 8.04 -15.51 -17.45
C LYS A 12 8.33 -15.69 -15.96
N VAL A 13 9.50 -15.26 -15.49
CA VAL A 13 9.86 -15.29 -14.07
C VAL A 13 8.91 -14.41 -13.25
N MET A 14 8.67 -13.18 -13.70
CA MET A 14 7.74 -12.27 -13.01
C MET A 14 6.32 -12.84 -12.95
N GLN A 15 5.81 -13.41 -14.05
CA GLN A 15 4.49 -14.06 -14.10
C GLN A 15 4.40 -15.24 -13.13
N SER A 16 5.44 -16.08 -13.08
CA SER A 16 5.51 -17.21 -12.15
C SER A 16 5.49 -16.74 -10.68
N ASN A 17 6.32 -15.75 -10.34
CA ASN A 17 6.38 -15.22 -8.98
C ASN A 17 5.13 -14.44 -8.59
N PHE A 18 4.49 -13.76 -9.54
CA PHE A 18 3.19 -13.14 -9.33
C PHE A 18 2.13 -14.20 -9.00
N LYS A 19 2.09 -15.32 -9.73
CA LYS A 19 1.20 -16.43 -9.41
C LYS A 19 1.46 -17.01 -8.02
N LEU A 20 2.72 -17.12 -7.60
CA LEU A 20 3.07 -17.55 -6.24
C LEU A 20 2.52 -16.58 -5.17
N LEU A 21 2.67 -15.27 -5.38
CA LEU A 21 2.09 -14.25 -4.50
C LEU A 21 0.57 -14.35 -4.44
N MET A 22 -0.09 -14.48 -5.59
CA MET A 22 -1.55 -14.60 -5.67
C MET A 22 -2.07 -15.86 -4.96
N ASN A 23 -1.27 -16.93 -4.90
CA ASN A 23 -1.63 -18.14 -4.14
C ASN A 23 -1.54 -17.95 -2.60
N ARG A 24 -0.84 -16.91 -2.12
CA ARG A 24 -0.80 -16.54 -0.70
C ARG A 24 -1.92 -15.58 -0.30
N PHE A 25 -2.55 -14.97 -1.30
CA PHE A 25 -3.58 -13.97 -1.12
C PHE A 25 -4.94 -14.62 -0.83
N ASN A 26 -5.62 -14.15 0.21
CA ASN A 26 -6.99 -14.55 0.53
C ASN A 26 -7.96 -13.52 -0.07
N TYR A 27 -8.61 -13.85 -1.19
CA TYR A 27 -9.56 -12.95 -1.85
C TYR A 27 -10.70 -12.45 -0.95
N GLY A 28 -11.03 -13.17 0.13
CA GLY A 28 -12.02 -12.72 1.11
C GLY A 28 -11.65 -11.39 1.78
N VAL A 29 -10.35 -11.07 1.91
CA VAL A 29 -9.94 -9.79 2.51
C VAL A 29 -10.24 -8.59 1.62
N LEU A 30 -10.51 -8.77 0.31
CA LEU A 30 -10.92 -7.68 -0.57
C LEU A 30 -12.31 -7.13 -0.25
N PHE A 31 -13.13 -7.85 0.52
CA PHE A 31 -14.41 -7.31 0.99
C PHE A 31 -14.23 -6.30 2.13
N ILE A 32 -13.08 -6.29 2.81
CA ILE A 32 -12.83 -5.40 3.95
C ILE A 32 -12.83 -3.93 3.51
N PRO A 33 -12.07 -3.49 2.48
CA PRO A 33 -12.05 -2.08 2.11
C PRO A 33 -13.41 -1.53 1.64
N PRO A 34 -14.16 -2.19 0.74
CA PRO A 34 -15.50 -1.74 0.38
C PRO A 34 -16.46 -1.69 1.58
N ALA A 35 -16.42 -2.70 2.46
CA ALA A 35 -17.27 -2.70 3.66
C ALA A 35 -16.91 -1.53 4.60
N LEU A 36 -15.61 -1.25 4.78
CA LEU A 36 -15.14 -0.09 5.54
C LEU A 36 -15.59 1.22 4.91
N THR A 37 -15.44 1.37 3.58
CA THR A 37 -15.90 2.55 2.84
C THR A 37 -17.40 2.79 3.03
N VAL A 38 -18.23 1.75 2.87
CA VAL A 38 -19.69 1.86 3.06
C VAL A 38 -20.04 2.21 4.51
N LEU A 39 -19.38 1.57 5.48
CA LEU A 39 -19.60 1.84 6.90
C LEU A 39 -19.26 3.30 7.25
N LEU A 40 -18.08 3.77 6.85
CA LEU A 40 -17.65 5.14 7.08
C LEU A 40 -18.56 6.14 6.37
N TRP A 41 -18.98 5.85 5.13
CA TRP A 41 -19.94 6.67 4.39
C TRP A 41 -21.22 6.89 5.20
N ILE A 42 -21.84 5.81 5.70
CA ILE A 42 -23.09 5.88 6.46
C ILE A 42 -22.89 6.69 7.75
N ILE A 43 -21.82 6.42 8.50
CA ILE A 43 -21.52 7.09 9.77
C ILE A 43 -21.26 8.58 9.55
N MET A 44 -20.51 8.95 8.51
CA MET A 44 -20.16 10.33 8.18
C MET A 44 -21.37 11.09 7.62
N ALA A 45 -22.17 10.47 6.76
CA ALA A 45 -23.38 11.06 6.22
C ALA A 45 -24.44 11.30 7.31
N ALA A 46 -24.45 10.48 8.36
CA ALA A 46 -25.27 10.67 9.55
C ALA A 46 -24.72 11.75 10.51
N GLY A 47 -23.55 12.33 10.21
CA GLY A 47 -22.91 13.37 11.04
C GLY A 47 -22.31 12.86 12.35
N VAL A 48 -22.15 11.55 12.52
CA VAL A 48 -21.62 10.95 13.76
C VAL A 48 -20.11 11.20 13.88
N VAL A 49 -19.39 11.10 12.75
CA VAL A 49 -17.96 11.33 12.64
C VAL A 49 -17.73 12.18 11.39
N ASN A 50 -17.05 13.32 11.51
CA ASN A 50 -16.69 14.13 10.36
C ASN A 50 -15.32 14.79 10.62
N PRO A 51 -14.22 14.03 10.46
CA PRO A 51 -12.89 14.53 10.69
C PRO A 51 -12.57 15.60 9.66
N ALA A 52 -12.02 16.72 10.11
CA ALA A 52 -11.50 17.74 9.21
C ALA A 52 -10.27 17.19 8.45
N LYS A 53 -10.08 17.66 7.22
CA LYS A 53 -8.95 17.30 6.36
C LYS A 53 -7.57 17.60 6.99
N PRO A 54 -7.29 18.79 7.56
CA PRO A 54 -5.93 19.13 7.99
C PRO A 54 -5.34 18.18 9.06
N PRO A 55 -6.09 17.76 10.10
CA PRO A 55 -5.60 16.74 11.03
C PRO A 55 -5.28 15.39 10.39
N LEU A 56 -6.02 14.97 9.36
CA LEU A 56 -5.81 13.70 8.68
C LEU A 56 -4.57 13.74 7.79
N GLU A 57 -4.35 14.82 7.04
CA GLU A 57 -3.12 15.03 6.25
C GLU A 57 -1.88 14.99 7.16
N ILE A 58 -1.92 15.71 8.29
CA ILE A 58 -0.82 15.69 9.28
C ILE A 58 -0.61 14.27 9.82
N ALA A 59 -1.69 13.57 10.15
CA ALA A 59 -1.60 12.20 10.62
C ALA A 59 -0.99 11.26 9.56
N ALA A 60 -1.36 11.40 8.28
CA ALA A 60 -0.82 10.60 7.19
C ALA A 60 0.69 10.81 7.04
N VAL A 61 1.16 12.06 7.01
CA VAL A 61 2.59 12.39 6.97
C VAL A 61 3.34 11.78 8.17
N VAL A 62 2.81 11.96 9.39
CA VAL A 62 3.44 11.42 10.61
C VAL A 62 3.50 9.90 10.59
N VAL A 63 2.39 9.24 10.24
CA VAL A 63 2.29 7.78 10.21
C VAL A 63 3.24 7.19 9.17
N CYS A 64 3.28 7.74 7.95
CA CYS A 64 4.19 7.31 6.89
C CYS A 64 5.66 7.53 7.30
N GLY A 65 5.97 8.68 7.89
CA GLY A 65 7.30 8.98 8.43
C GLY A 65 7.74 7.98 9.51
N LEU A 66 6.87 7.64 10.45
CA LEU A 66 7.17 6.66 11.50
C LEU A 66 7.41 5.26 10.92
N PHE A 67 6.57 4.78 10.00
CA PHE A 67 6.78 3.48 9.36
C PHE A 67 8.08 3.45 8.54
N MET A 68 8.41 4.54 7.85
CA MET A 68 9.70 4.68 7.15
C MET A 68 10.88 4.56 8.11
N LEU A 69 10.87 5.30 9.23
CA LEU A 69 11.94 5.25 10.23
C LEU A 69 12.09 3.85 10.83
N ILE A 70 10.98 3.18 11.14
CA ILE A 70 11.01 1.79 11.63
C ILE A 70 11.61 0.87 10.57
N ALA A 71 11.22 1.00 9.30
CA ALA A 71 11.78 0.19 8.21
C ALA A 71 13.29 0.44 8.03
N VAL A 72 13.76 1.69 8.13
CA VAL A 72 15.19 2.04 8.11
C VAL A 72 15.94 1.35 9.25
N VAL A 73 15.44 1.47 10.49
CA VAL A 73 16.06 0.83 11.65
C VAL A 73 16.11 -0.69 11.46
N ARG A 74 15.01 -1.31 11.00
CA ARG A 74 14.99 -2.74 10.73
C ARG A 74 15.94 -3.16 9.62
N PHE A 75 16.12 -2.34 8.59
CA PHE A 75 17.12 -2.58 7.56
C PHE A 75 18.54 -2.50 8.13
N ILE A 76 18.85 -1.49 8.95
CA ILE A 76 20.17 -1.34 9.56
C ILE A 76 20.52 -2.55 10.43
N VAL A 77 19.55 -3.05 11.23
CA VAL A 77 19.75 -4.18 12.15
C VAL A 77 19.81 -5.52 11.42
N SER A 78 18.84 -5.82 10.56
CA SER A 78 18.74 -7.14 9.92
C SER A 78 19.51 -7.26 8.61
N ARG A 79 19.86 -6.12 7.99
CA ARG A 79 20.43 -6.03 6.63
C ARG A 79 19.59 -6.74 5.56
N HIS A 80 18.32 -7.03 5.84
CA HIS A 80 17.46 -7.76 4.93
C HIS A 80 16.83 -6.83 3.89
N VAL A 81 16.94 -7.18 2.61
CA VAL A 81 16.52 -6.32 1.49
C VAL A 81 15.03 -5.98 1.47
N PHE A 82 14.19 -6.79 2.12
CA PHE A 82 12.77 -6.49 2.33
C PHE A 82 12.56 -5.13 3.04
N PHE A 83 13.38 -4.79 4.04
CA PHE A 83 13.23 -3.52 4.76
C PHE A 83 13.80 -2.33 4.00
N LEU A 84 14.82 -2.56 3.15
CA LEU A 84 15.27 -1.54 2.20
C LEU A 84 14.16 -1.22 1.19
N TRP A 85 13.50 -2.25 0.66
CA TRP A 85 12.34 -2.10 -0.22
C TRP A 85 11.18 -1.40 0.49
N SER A 86 10.87 -1.78 1.74
CA SER A 86 9.81 -1.14 2.53
C SER A 86 10.13 0.33 2.82
N THR A 87 11.39 0.64 3.10
CA THR A 87 11.85 2.04 3.25
C THR A 87 11.60 2.83 1.98
N ALA A 88 11.96 2.29 0.80
CA ALA A 88 11.72 2.94 -0.48
C ALA A 88 10.21 3.12 -0.76
N LEU A 89 9.39 2.14 -0.40
CA LEU A 89 7.92 2.24 -0.49
C LEU A 89 7.38 3.37 0.39
N PHE A 90 7.77 3.43 1.66
CA PHE A 90 7.29 4.47 2.57
C PHE A 90 7.83 5.85 2.21
N LEU A 91 9.03 5.94 1.63
CA LEU A 91 9.54 7.19 1.10
C LEU A 91 8.68 7.69 -0.07
N LEU A 92 8.29 6.81 -1.02
CA LEU A 92 7.39 7.19 -2.11
C LEU A 92 6.04 7.70 -1.60
N ILE A 93 5.44 6.97 -0.65
CA ILE A 93 4.17 7.38 -0.04
C ILE A 93 4.34 8.72 0.67
N LEU A 94 5.34 8.87 1.53
CA LEU A 94 5.62 10.11 2.25
C LEU A 94 5.88 11.29 1.32
N SER A 95 6.59 11.08 0.20
CA SER A 95 6.82 12.11 -0.81
C SER A 95 5.51 12.59 -1.45
N ARG A 96 4.54 11.70 -1.65
CA ARG A 96 3.20 12.05 -2.11
C ARG A 96 2.43 12.81 -1.04
N GLU A 97 2.51 12.40 0.23
CA GLU A 97 1.85 13.11 1.35
C GLU A 97 2.38 14.53 1.58
N ILE A 98 3.65 14.78 1.28
CA ILE A 98 4.25 16.12 1.38
C ILE A 98 3.95 16.97 0.13
N HIS A 99 3.36 16.38 -0.91
CA HIS A 99 3.02 17.03 -2.18
C HIS A 99 4.20 17.75 -2.86
N PHE A 100 5.34 17.07 -2.99
CA PHE A 100 6.43 17.59 -3.83
C PHE A 100 5.98 17.64 -5.30
N GLU A 101 6.51 18.61 -6.06
CA GLU A 101 6.25 18.70 -7.51
C GLU A 101 6.66 17.39 -8.21
N GLY A 102 5.73 16.79 -8.96
CA GLY A 102 5.91 15.52 -9.66
C GLY A 102 5.78 14.26 -8.78
N SER A 103 5.36 14.40 -7.52
CA SER A 103 5.17 13.24 -6.61
C SER A 103 4.00 12.34 -7.05
N ASP A 104 2.98 12.90 -7.70
CA ASP A 104 1.82 12.17 -8.21
C ASP A 104 2.20 11.20 -9.34
N GLU A 105 3.05 11.60 -10.29
CA GLU A 105 3.54 10.67 -11.32
C GLU A 105 4.59 9.71 -10.75
N ALA A 106 5.43 10.20 -9.85
CA ALA A 106 6.50 9.42 -9.24
C ALA A 106 5.96 8.24 -8.42
N ILE A 107 4.83 8.38 -7.71
CA ILE A 107 4.27 7.29 -6.92
C ILE A 107 3.84 6.13 -7.84
N PHE A 108 3.14 6.38 -8.96
CA PHE A 108 2.72 5.31 -9.86
C PHE A 108 3.91 4.59 -10.50
N ILE A 109 4.89 5.35 -11.01
CA ILE A 109 6.09 4.78 -11.62
C ILE A 109 6.90 4.00 -10.56
N GLY A 110 7.07 4.58 -9.38
CA GLY A 110 7.80 3.99 -8.27
C GLY A 110 7.17 2.68 -7.78
N LEU A 111 5.84 2.64 -7.62
CA LEU A 111 5.11 1.43 -7.23
C LEU A 111 5.29 0.30 -8.25
N VAL A 112 5.22 0.60 -9.55
CA VAL A 112 5.45 -0.41 -10.62
C VAL A 112 6.89 -0.92 -10.58
N ILE A 113 7.87 -0.03 -10.39
CA ILE A 113 9.29 -0.42 -10.27
C ILE A 113 9.51 -1.30 -9.04
N LEU A 114 8.96 -0.92 -7.88
CA LEU A 114 9.09 -1.66 -6.63
C LEU A 114 8.43 -3.04 -6.72
N LEU A 115 7.25 -3.14 -7.34
CA LEU A 115 6.61 -4.43 -7.63
C LEU A 115 7.48 -5.27 -8.58
N GLY A 116 8.02 -4.65 -9.63
CA GLY A 116 8.92 -5.30 -10.57
C GLY A 116 10.17 -5.89 -9.90
N ILE A 117 10.79 -5.13 -8.98
CA ILE A 117 11.94 -5.58 -8.19
C ILE A 117 11.58 -6.79 -7.34
N VAL A 118 10.44 -6.76 -6.64
CA VAL A 118 9.95 -7.88 -5.82
C VAL A 118 9.71 -9.12 -6.67
N LEU A 119 9.04 -8.96 -7.83
CA LEU A 119 8.74 -10.08 -8.72
C LEU A 119 10.00 -10.68 -9.35
N LEU A 120 10.98 -9.86 -9.73
CA LEU A 120 12.24 -10.35 -10.32
C LEU A 120 13.18 -10.99 -9.31
N LYS A 121 13.16 -10.53 -8.06
CA LYS A 121 14.05 -11.00 -6.99
C LYS A 121 13.30 -11.70 -5.86
N TYR A 122 12.19 -12.35 -6.17
CA TYR A 122 11.24 -12.90 -5.19
C TYR A 122 11.90 -13.74 -4.09
N ASP A 123 12.88 -14.57 -4.43
CA ASP A 123 13.61 -15.41 -3.46
C ASP A 123 14.25 -14.60 -2.32
N ARG A 124 14.66 -13.35 -2.59
CA ARG A 124 15.23 -12.44 -1.58
C ARG A 124 14.18 -11.84 -0.65
N PHE A 125 12.91 -11.89 -1.02
CA PHE A 125 11.78 -11.38 -0.24
C PHE A 125 10.93 -12.50 0.37
N LYS A 126 11.15 -13.75 -0.07
CA LYS A 126 10.36 -14.94 0.27
C LYS A 126 10.13 -15.11 1.77
N ALA A 127 11.16 -14.88 2.59
CA ALA A 127 11.10 -14.98 4.05
C ALA A 127 9.96 -14.16 4.70
N TYR A 128 9.51 -13.10 4.04
CA TYR A 128 8.41 -12.24 4.47
C TYR A 128 7.16 -12.39 3.59
N LEU A 129 7.33 -12.55 2.27
CA LEU A 129 6.20 -12.65 1.34
C LEU A 129 5.50 -14.00 1.33
N ASP A 130 6.12 -15.06 1.88
CA ASP A 130 5.40 -16.31 2.16
C ASP A 130 4.46 -16.18 3.36
N ASN A 131 4.49 -15.07 4.12
CA ASN A 131 3.53 -14.78 5.17
C ASN A 131 2.22 -14.23 4.57
N PRO A 132 1.10 -14.99 4.63
CA PRO A 132 -0.17 -14.52 4.09
C PRO A 132 -0.62 -13.21 4.74
N TRP A 133 -0.30 -12.98 6.01
CA TRP A 133 -0.70 -11.75 6.70
C TRP A 133 -0.07 -10.50 6.05
N VAL A 134 1.21 -10.58 5.69
CA VAL A 134 1.93 -9.50 5.01
C VAL A 134 1.34 -9.23 3.64
N VAL A 135 1.12 -10.28 2.84
CA VAL A 135 0.56 -10.16 1.49
C VAL A 135 -0.86 -9.60 1.54
N ASN A 136 -1.71 -10.13 2.43
CA ASN A 136 -3.08 -9.67 2.58
C ASN A 136 -3.15 -8.21 3.03
N LEU A 137 -2.32 -7.78 3.99
CA LEU A 137 -2.29 -6.38 4.41
C LEU A 137 -1.77 -5.45 3.31
N LEU A 138 -0.73 -5.82 2.56
CA LEU A 138 -0.26 -5.01 1.44
C LEU A 138 -1.36 -4.85 0.39
N VAL A 139 -1.96 -5.95 -0.06
CA VAL A 139 -3.01 -5.91 -1.08
C VAL A 139 -4.24 -5.15 -0.60
N THR A 140 -4.68 -5.39 0.64
CA THR A 140 -5.83 -4.69 1.24
C THR A 140 -5.54 -3.20 1.41
N GLY A 141 -4.33 -2.85 1.87
CA GLY A 141 -3.89 -1.47 2.03
C GLY A 141 -3.85 -0.71 0.70
N PHE A 142 -3.24 -1.28 -0.34
CA PHE A 142 -3.24 -0.71 -1.68
C PHE A 142 -4.65 -0.62 -2.29
N PHE A 143 -5.51 -1.62 -2.05
CA PHE A 143 -6.88 -1.58 -2.53
C PHE A 143 -7.72 -0.52 -1.79
N THR A 144 -7.47 -0.31 -0.50
CA THR A 144 -8.10 0.77 0.28
C THR A 144 -7.67 2.13 -0.23
N TYR A 145 -6.38 2.31 -0.50
CA TYR A 145 -5.86 3.52 -1.14
C TYR A 145 -6.49 3.75 -2.51
N PHE A 146 -6.58 2.71 -3.35
CA PHE A 146 -7.29 2.80 -4.63
C PHE A 146 -8.74 3.27 -4.45
N LEU A 147 -9.47 2.75 -3.47
CA LEU A 147 -10.82 3.22 -3.16
C LEU A 147 -10.83 4.69 -2.71
N SER A 148 -9.86 5.14 -1.91
CA SER A 148 -9.75 6.57 -1.55
C SER A 148 -9.62 7.44 -2.80
N GLN A 149 -8.79 7.03 -3.77
CA GLN A 149 -8.63 7.76 -5.03
C GLN A 149 -9.94 7.78 -5.84
N THR A 150 -10.74 6.71 -5.83
CA THR A 150 -12.06 6.75 -6.50
C THR A 150 -13.03 7.75 -5.85
N VAL A 151 -12.90 7.99 -4.53
CA VAL A 151 -13.68 8.99 -3.79
C VAL A 151 -13.19 10.40 -4.12
N ASP A 152 -11.88 10.65 -4.07
CA ASP A 152 -11.25 11.93 -4.46
C ASP A 152 -11.64 12.34 -5.89
N GLN A 153 -11.52 11.40 -6.83
CA GLN A 153 -11.88 11.62 -8.23
C GLN A 153 -13.40 11.72 -8.47
N ARG A 154 -14.20 11.68 -7.39
CA ARG A 154 -15.66 11.80 -7.39
C ARG A 154 -16.37 10.84 -8.32
N TRP A 155 -15.86 9.61 -8.47
CA TRP A 155 -16.51 8.56 -9.27
C TRP A 155 -17.87 8.16 -8.69
N TRP A 156 -18.12 8.50 -7.42
CA TRP A 156 -19.34 8.24 -6.66
C TRP A 156 -20.31 9.45 -6.63
N ARG A 157 -20.10 10.45 -7.50
CA ARG A 157 -20.99 11.61 -7.58
C ARG A 157 -22.43 11.17 -7.87
N GLY A 158 -23.37 11.72 -7.11
CA GLY A 158 -24.80 11.41 -7.22
C GLY A 158 -25.30 10.37 -6.21
N PHE A 159 -24.40 9.72 -5.46
CA PHE A 159 -24.80 8.94 -4.29
C PHE A 159 -25.26 9.85 -3.14
N PRO A 160 -26.29 9.46 -2.36
CA PRO A 160 -26.77 10.26 -1.24
C PRO A 160 -25.67 10.56 -0.21
N GLY A 161 -25.51 11.84 0.12
CA GLY A 161 -24.52 12.31 1.10
C GLY A 161 -23.09 12.45 0.58
N GLU A 162 -22.81 12.19 -0.71
CA GLU A 162 -21.45 12.26 -1.27
C GLU A 162 -20.78 13.61 -1.05
N GLU A 163 -21.48 14.71 -1.36
CA GLU A 163 -20.94 16.08 -1.23
C GLU A 163 -20.55 16.45 0.20
N ILE A 164 -21.08 15.73 1.19
CA ILE A 164 -20.81 15.94 2.61
C ILE A 164 -19.59 15.13 3.06
N VAL A 165 -19.44 13.90 2.53
CA VAL A 165 -18.49 12.93 3.08
C VAL A 165 -17.21 12.79 2.27
N PHE A 166 -17.18 13.15 0.98
CA PHE A 166 -16.13 12.72 0.06
C PHE A 166 -14.71 13.06 0.55
N VAL A 167 -14.47 14.29 1.00
CA VAL A 167 -13.15 14.72 1.52
C VAL A 167 -12.76 13.92 2.76
N SER A 168 -13.60 13.90 3.78
CA SER A 168 -13.27 13.22 5.04
C SER A 168 -13.14 11.70 4.87
N LEU A 169 -13.93 11.12 3.97
CA LEU A 169 -13.91 9.71 3.65
C LEU A 169 -12.64 9.31 2.90
N GLU A 170 -12.27 10.08 1.87
CA GLU A 170 -11.02 9.93 1.14
C GLU A 170 -9.83 9.89 2.11
N GLU A 171 -9.64 10.96 2.87
CA GLU A 171 -8.51 11.13 3.80
C GLU A 171 -8.46 10.02 4.86
N THR A 172 -9.62 9.59 5.35
CA THR A 172 -9.70 8.49 6.33
C THR A 172 -9.33 7.14 5.72
N LEU A 173 -9.81 6.84 4.51
CA LEU A 173 -9.47 5.61 3.80
C LEU A 173 -7.99 5.58 3.43
N GLU A 174 -7.45 6.71 3.03
CA GLU A 174 -6.05 6.86 2.70
C GLU A 174 -5.15 6.58 3.91
N LEU A 175 -5.43 7.23 5.04
CA LEU A 175 -4.73 6.97 6.31
C LEU A 175 -4.84 5.50 6.75
N ALA A 176 -6.01 4.88 6.57
CA ALA A 176 -6.20 3.45 6.84
C ALA A 176 -5.34 2.57 5.91
N GLY A 177 -5.27 2.92 4.62
CA GLY A 177 -4.39 2.30 3.64
C GLY A 177 -2.92 2.37 4.05
N HIS A 178 -2.44 3.56 4.42
CA HIS A 178 -1.08 3.78 4.93
C HIS A 178 -0.79 2.94 6.17
N CYS A 179 -1.73 2.87 7.11
CA CYS A 179 -1.60 1.99 8.28
C CYS A 179 -1.41 0.53 7.88
N MET A 180 -2.26 -0.01 7.00
CA MET A 180 -2.18 -1.41 6.58
C MET A 180 -0.86 -1.74 5.87
N ILE A 181 -0.44 -0.90 4.93
CA ILE A 181 0.84 -1.05 4.22
C ILE A 181 2.00 -0.93 5.22
N GLY A 182 1.92 0.05 6.12
CA GLY A 182 2.83 0.29 7.23
C GLY A 182 3.05 -0.93 8.11
N PHE A 183 1.97 -1.52 8.62
CA PHE A 183 2.03 -2.73 9.45
C PHE A 183 2.67 -3.90 8.70
N ALA A 184 2.36 -4.08 7.41
CA ALA A 184 2.95 -5.13 6.60
C ALA A 184 4.45 -4.93 6.33
N GLY A 185 4.88 -3.70 6.00
CA GLY A 185 6.26 -3.40 5.64
C GLY A 185 7.19 -3.19 6.83
N ALA A 186 6.69 -2.68 7.95
CA ALA A 186 7.50 -2.30 9.10
C ALA A 186 7.47 -3.33 10.24
N PHE A 187 6.37 -4.08 10.44
CA PHE A 187 6.18 -4.94 11.61
C PHE A 187 6.11 -6.44 11.31
N CYS A 188 6.28 -6.84 10.05
CA CYS A 188 6.30 -8.25 9.66
C CYS A 188 7.43 -9.05 10.32
N ARG A 189 7.17 -10.32 10.59
CA ARG A 189 8.17 -11.27 11.11
C ARG A 189 8.49 -12.31 10.04
N VAL A 190 9.73 -12.79 10.05
CA VAL A 190 10.17 -13.90 9.19
C VAL A 190 9.35 -15.14 9.51
N ILE A 191 8.92 -15.87 8.48
CA ILE A 191 8.41 -17.24 8.64
C ILE A 191 9.56 -18.22 8.37
N GLY A 192 9.92 -19.00 9.38
CA GLY A 192 10.99 -20.00 9.32
C GLY A 192 12.07 -19.80 10.39
N PRO A 193 13.01 -20.75 10.55
CA PRO A 193 14.11 -20.60 11.50
C PRO A 193 14.93 -19.36 11.14
N ALA A 194 15.24 -18.53 12.15
CA ALA A 194 16.21 -17.47 12.00
C ALA A 194 17.55 -18.12 11.64
N VAL A 195 18.04 -17.88 10.43
CA VAL A 195 19.39 -18.28 10.00
C VAL A 195 20.38 -17.28 10.55
#